data_AF-A0A164CT98-F1
#
_entry.id   AF-A0A164CT98-F1
#
_cell.length_a   1.000
_cell.length_b   1.000
_cell.length_c   1.000
_cell.angle_alpha   90.00
_cell.angle_beta   90.00
_cell.angle_gamma   90.00
#
_symmetry.space_group_name_H-M   'P 1'
#
loop_
_entity.id
_entity.type
_entity.pdbx_description
1 polymer ?
#
loop_
_entity_poly.entity_id
_entity_poly.type
_entity_poly.pdbx_seq_one_letter_code
_entity_poly.pdbx_strand_id
1 'polypeptide(L)'
;MPHHTKRFATRALIAATAAVGIVFAQAAPASATVHEIVGQWCSGQGELAPPGISGGSRADNFAKPLIASGFVTGDLVPITGSAGPGLLVEFNYDLPNVKVVGTGVFVVIDPSVPVYLELIEPDPNFPAFKACPKLATG
;
A
#
# COMPACT_ATOMS: atom_id res chain seq x y z
N MET A 1 22.23 -32.52 -43.69
CA MET A 1 21.73 -32.20 -42.32
C MET A 1 22.22 -30.85 -41.72
N PRO A 2 22.42 -29.72 -42.46
CA PRO A 2 22.81 -28.45 -41.82
C PRO A 2 21.66 -27.44 -41.59
N HIS A 3 20.46 -27.70 -42.13
CA HIS A 3 19.37 -26.70 -42.18
C HIS A 3 18.58 -26.56 -40.86
N HIS A 4 18.50 -27.64 -40.06
CA HIS A 4 17.75 -27.63 -38.79
C HIS A 4 18.47 -26.86 -37.68
N THR A 5 19.80 -26.96 -37.62
CA THR A 5 20.63 -26.33 -36.59
C THR A 5 20.60 -24.79 -36.68
N LYS A 6 20.58 -24.25 -37.91
CA LYS A 6 20.46 -22.80 -38.15
C LYS A 6 19.13 -22.24 -37.68
N ARG A 7 18.02 -22.93 -37.96
CA ARG A 7 16.66 -22.50 -37.55
C ARG A 7 16.47 -22.53 -36.03
N PHE A 8 17.10 -23.48 -35.35
CA PHE A 8 17.06 -23.57 -33.89
C PHE A 8 17.86 -22.44 -33.23
N ALA A 9 19.07 -22.16 -33.74
CA ALA A 9 19.91 -21.07 -33.25
C ALA A 9 19.23 -19.69 -33.41
N THR A 10 18.60 -19.44 -34.56
CA THR A 10 17.87 -18.17 -34.78
C THR A 10 16.69 -18.01 -33.82
N ARG A 11 15.92 -19.07 -33.58
CA ARG A 11 14.78 -19.03 -32.64
C ARG A 11 15.23 -18.83 -31.19
N ALA A 12 16.30 -19.50 -30.78
CA ALA A 12 16.89 -19.33 -29.45
C ALA A 12 17.39 -17.89 -29.23
N LEU A 13 18.00 -17.28 -30.25
CA LEU A 13 18.48 -15.91 -30.18
C LEU A 13 17.34 -14.89 -30.06
N ILE A 14 16.24 -15.10 -30.80
CA ILE A 14 15.03 -14.25 -30.71
C ILE A 14 14.38 -14.38 -29.33
N ALA A 15 14.26 -15.60 -28.80
CA ALA A 15 13.70 -15.82 -27.47
C ALA A 15 14.56 -15.18 -26.37
N ALA A 16 15.89 -15.30 -26.46
CA ALA A 16 16.82 -14.69 -25.51
C ALA A 16 16.77 -13.16 -25.56
N THR A 17 16.71 -12.56 -26.75
CA THR A 17 16.61 -11.10 -26.89
C THR A 17 15.26 -10.56 -26.40
N ALA A 18 14.17 -11.27 -26.64
CA ALA A 18 12.86 -10.92 -26.09
C ALA A 18 12.83 -11.00 -24.56
N ALA A 19 13.40 -12.06 -23.98
CA ALA A 19 13.48 -12.22 -22.52
C ALA A 19 14.30 -11.08 -21.88
N VAL A 20 15.44 -10.72 -22.48
CA VAL A 20 16.26 -9.59 -22.04
C VAL A 20 15.49 -8.27 -22.14
N GLY A 21 14.75 -8.05 -23.23
CA GLY A 21 13.91 -6.85 -23.41
C GLY A 21 12.82 -6.69 -22.35
N ILE A 22 12.24 -7.79 -21.87
CA ILE A 22 11.22 -7.78 -20.81
C ILE A 22 11.87 -7.48 -19.44
N VAL A 23 13.07 -7.98 -19.17
CA VAL A 23 13.81 -7.68 -17.92
C VAL A 23 14.21 -6.20 -17.84
N PHE A 24 14.46 -5.56 -18.99
CA PHE A 24 14.79 -4.13 -19.07
C PHE A 24 13.58 -3.21 -19.32
N ALA A 25 12.37 -3.76 -19.45
CA ALA A 25 11.15 -2.97 -19.43
C ALA A 25 10.98 -2.43 -18.01
N GLN A 26 11.57 -1.27 -17.76
CA GLN A 26 11.54 -0.62 -16.46
C GLN A 26 10.10 -0.43 -16.02
N ALA A 27 9.76 -0.95 -14.84
CA ALA A 27 8.51 -0.62 -14.19
C ALA A 27 8.38 0.91 -14.15
N ALA A 28 7.27 1.44 -14.65
CA ALA A 28 7.04 2.87 -14.60
C ALA A 28 7.22 3.34 -13.14
N PRO A 29 7.95 4.45 -12.90
CA PRO A 29 8.10 4.96 -11.55
C PRO A 29 6.71 5.17 -10.94
N ALA A 30 6.47 4.53 -9.80
CA ALA A 30 5.22 4.71 -9.07
C ALA A 30 5.13 6.20 -8.69
N SER A 31 4.20 6.93 -9.30
CA SER A 31 3.83 8.29 -8.91
C SER A 31 3.03 8.24 -7.61
N ALA A 32 3.64 7.72 -6.55
CA ALA A 32 3.07 7.73 -5.21
C ALA A 32 3.56 8.99 -4.50
N THR A 33 2.68 9.99 -4.40
CA THR A 33 2.92 11.11 -3.49
C THR A 33 2.68 10.62 -2.07
N VAL A 34 3.74 10.58 -1.28
CA VAL A 34 3.63 10.24 0.14
C VAL A 34 3.17 11.47 0.90
N HIS A 35 1.91 11.48 1.30
CA HIS A 35 1.41 12.40 2.31
C HIS A 35 1.53 11.73 3.67
N GLU A 36 2.20 12.39 4.61
CA GLU A 36 2.21 11.88 5.98
C GLU A 36 0.79 11.94 6.54
N ILE A 37 0.23 10.77 6.86
CA ILE A 37 -1.15 10.61 7.33
C ILE A 37 -1.40 11.42 8.62
N VAL A 38 -0.37 11.59 9.47
CA VAL A 38 -0.43 12.47 10.65
C VAL A 38 -0.62 13.93 10.25
N GLY A 39 0.17 14.43 9.30
CA GLY A 39 0.06 15.82 8.83
C GLY A 39 -1.36 16.12 8.33
N GLN A 40 -1.98 15.17 7.61
CA GLN A 40 -3.36 15.31 7.16
C GLN A 40 -4.35 15.38 8.33
N TRP A 41 -4.30 14.42 9.23
CA TRP A 41 -5.20 14.36 10.39
C TRP A 41 -5.05 15.58 11.31
N CYS A 42 -3.83 16.08 11.49
CA CYS A 42 -3.55 17.27 12.29
C CYS A 42 -3.91 18.58 11.59
N SER A 43 -4.04 18.60 10.26
CA SER A 43 -4.42 19.80 9.49
C SER A 43 -5.92 20.11 9.51
N GLY A 44 -6.77 19.13 9.86
CA GLY A 44 -8.23 19.27 9.93
C GLY A 44 -8.96 18.95 8.62
N GLN A 45 -8.53 17.90 7.89
CA GLN A 45 -9.18 17.35 6.70
C GLN A 45 -9.31 18.30 5.47
N GLY A 46 -8.63 19.44 5.48
CA GLY A 46 -8.56 20.36 4.34
C GLY A 46 -7.46 20.00 3.33
N GLU A 47 -7.29 20.86 2.31
CA GLU A 47 -6.22 20.67 1.32
C GLU A 47 -4.83 20.76 1.97
N LEU A 48 -3.97 19.78 1.63
CA LEU A 48 -2.67 19.62 2.26
C LEU A 48 -1.69 20.67 1.73
N ALA A 49 -1.35 21.62 2.58
CA ALA A 49 -0.28 22.59 2.33
C ALA A 49 0.91 22.29 3.27
N PRO A 50 2.14 22.12 2.73
CA PRO A 50 2.50 22.08 1.31
C PRO A 50 2.07 20.76 0.63
N PRO A 51 1.91 20.75 -0.71
CA PRO A 51 1.72 19.51 -1.46
C PRO A 51 2.84 18.52 -1.11
N GLY A 52 2.48 17.25 -0.88
CA GLY A 52 3.40 16.24 -0.37
C GLY A 52 4.74 16.21 -1.09
N ILE A 53 5.81 15.86 -0.36
CA ILE A 53 7.18 15.85 -0.90
C ILE A 53 7.29 14.71 -1.90
N SER A 54 7.03 15.01 -3.17
CA SER A 54 7.35 14.17 -4.30
C SER A 54 8.63 14.73 -4.88
N GLY A 55 9.71 13.96 -4.89
CA GLY A 55 10.86 14.32 -5.71
C GLY A 55 10.38 14.54 -7.15
N GLY A 56 10.92 15.54 -7.86
CA GLY A 56 10.56 15.78 -9.27
C GLY A 56 10.91 14.59 -10.18
N SER A 57 11.18 14.85 -11.46
CA SER A 57 11.51 13.79 -12.46
C SER A 57 12.71 12.88 -12.12
N ARG A 58 13.42 13.15 -11.02
CA ARG A 58 14.57 12.39 -10.50
C ARG A 58 14.28 11.57 -9.24
N ALA A 59 13.05 11.60 -8.71
CA ALA A 59 12.67 10.92 -7.47
C ALA A 59 13.50 11.32 -6.23
N ASP A 60 14.11 12.51 -6.25
CA ASP A 60 14.90 13.09 -5.15
C ASP A 60 13.97 13.51 -3.99
N ASN A 61 13.40 12.54 -3.28
CA ASN A 61 12.58 12.80 -2.11
C ASN A 61 13.49 13.03 -0.89
N PHE A 62 13.53 14.26 -0.38
CA PHE A 62 14.27 14.62 0.83
C PHE A 62 13.80 13.84 2.07
N ALA A 63 12.56 13.34 2.06
CA ALA A 63 11.98 12.59 3.17
C ALA A 63 12.62 11.20 3.40
N LYS A 64 13.50 10.72 2.50
CA LYS A 64 13.92 9.31 2.39
C LYS A 64 12.70 8.40 2.15
N PRO A 65 12.88 7.19 1.60
CA PRO A 65 11.77 6.24 1.55
C PRO A 65 11.31 5.99 2.99
N LEU A 66 10.07 6.34 3.30
CA LEU A 66 9.41 5.81 4.49
C LEU A 66 9.49 4.29 4.36
N ILE A 67 10.06 3.63 5.37
CA ILE A 67 9.90 2.19 5.50
C ILE A 67 8.41 2.01 5.76
N ALA A 68 7.65 1.75 4.69
CA ALA A 68 6.26 1.34 4.79
C ALA A 68 6.28 -0.07 5.37
N SER A 69 6.45 -0.19 6.68
CA SER A 69 6.01 -1.37 7.40
C SER A 69 4.49 -1.33 7.38
N GLY A 70 3.93 -1.85 6.29
CA GLY A 70 2.51 -2.12 6.18
C GLY A 70 2.10 -2.93 7.41
N PHE A 71 1.00 -2.54 8.04
CA PHE A 71 0.44 -3.25 9.19
C PHE A 71 -0.68 -4.20 8.79
N VAL A 72 -0.99 -4.28 7.49
CA VAL A 72 -1.76 -5.38 6.94
C VAL A 72 -0.83 -6.59 6.91
N THR A 73 -1.19 -7.65 7.65
CA THR A 73 -0.35 -8.86 7.76
C THR A 73 -0.27 -9.63 6.44
N GLY A 74 -1.24 -9.41 5.57
CA GLY A 74 -1.45 -10.20 4.35
C GLY A 74 -2.25 -11.48 4.61
N ASP A 75 -2.59 -11.75 5.87
CA ASP A 75 -3.39 -12.89 6.27
C ASP A 75 -4.90 -12.57 6.14
N LEU A 76 -5.63 -13.57 5.68
CA LEU A 76 -7.09 -13.58 5.66
C LEU A 76 -7.58 -14.55 6.72
N VAL A 77 -8.21 -14.02 7.78
CA VAL A 77 -8.67 -14.84 8.91
C VAL A 77 -10.17 -15.12 8.79
N PRO A 78 -10.64 -16.35 9.08
CA PRO A 78 -12.07 -16.64 9.07
C PRO A 78 -12.84 -15.77 10.08
N ILE A 79 -13.96 -15.21 9.64
CA ILE A 79 -14.87 -14.41 10.48
C ILE A 79 -16.33 -14.73 10.12
N THR A 80 -17.25 -14.48 11.05
CA THR A 80 -18.69 -14.41 10.76
C THR A 80 -19.16 -13.00 11.04
N GLY A 81 -19.51 -12.26 9.97
CA GLY A 81 -19.99 -10.89 10.07
C GLY A 81 -21.44 -10.74 9.62
N SER A 82 -21.82 -9.51 9.28
CA SER A 82 -23.20 -9.14 8.93
C SER A 82 -23.74 -9.81 7.66
N ALA A 83 -22.88 -10.22 6.72
CA ALA A 83 -23.23 -10.95 5.51
C ALA A 83 -23.02 -12.48 5.64
N GLY A 84 -22.76 -12.99 6.85
CA GLY A 84 -22.49 -14.39 7.13
C GLY A 84 -20.99 -14.74 7.19
N PRO A 85 -20.64 -16.04 7.09
CA PRO A 85 -19.24 -16.50 7.13
C PRO A 85 -18.40 -15.90 5.98
N GLY A 86 -17.17 -15.52 6.27
CA GLY A 86 -16.27 -14.91 5.31
C GLY A 86 -14.83 -14.79 5.80
N LEU A 87 -14.07 -13.88 5.18
CA LEU A 87 -12.66 -13.64 5.45
C LEU A 87 -12.44 -12.19 5.89
N LEU A 88 -11.73 -11.98 7.00
CA LEU A 88 -11.29 -10.66 7.46
C LEU A 88 -9.87 -10.40 6.96
N VAL A 89 -9.66 -9.23 6.38
CA VAL A 89 -8.31 -8.67 6.17
C VAL A 89 -7.75 -8.25 7.53
N GLU A 90 -6.71 -8.93 7.99
CA GLU A 90 -6.15 -8.69 9.33
C GLU A 90 -5.17 -7.50 9.35
N PHE A 91 -5.35 -6.64 10.35
CA PHE A 91 -4.46 -5.55 10.68
C PHE A 91 -3.72 -5.88 11.99
N ASN A 92 -2.39 -5.82 11.96
CA ASN A 92 -1.53 -5.98 13.12
C ASN A 92 -1.27 -4.62 13.77
N TYR A 93 -2.04 -4.29 14.80
CA TYR A 93 -1.92 -3.04 15.52
C TYR A 93 -0.73 -2.99 16.51
N ASP A 94 -0.02 -4.10 16.72
CA ASP A 94 1.13 -4.17 17.64
C ASP A 94 2.41 -3.59 17.04
N LEU A 95 2.41 -3.27 15.74
CA LEU A 95 3.56 -2.65 15.10
C LEU A 95 3.75 -1.21 15.62
N PRO A 96 4.98 -0.83 16.03
CA PRO A 96 5.24 0.44 16.71
C PRO A 96 4.97 1.68 15.85
N ASN A 97 4.85 1.52 14.53
CA ASN A 97 4.56 2.59 13.58
C ASN A 97 3.07 2.71 13.23
N VAL A 98 2.20 1.88 13.82
CA VAL A 98 0.75 1.95 13.61
C VAL A 98 0.19 3.15 14.34
N LYS A 99 -0.54 3.98 13.61
CA LYS A 99 -1.10 5.26 14.08
C LYS A 99 -2.64 5.19 14.18
N VAL A 100 -3.20 4.00 14.16
CA VAL A 100 -4.63 3.76 14.14
C VAL A 100 -4.96 2.58 15.04
N VAL A 101 -6.19 2.54 15.53
CA VAL A 101 -6.75 1.40 16.24
C VAL A 101 -7.97 0.88 15.50
N GLY A 102 -8.27 -0.40 15.71
CA GLY A 102 -9.50 -1.01 15.25
C GLY A 102 -10.70 -0.47 16.03
N THR A 103 -11.77 -0.14 15.32
CA THR A 103 -13.04 0.32 15.93
C THR A 103 -13.92 -0.84 16.40
N GLY A 104 -13.59 -2.09 16.04
CA GLY A 104 -14.45 -3.26 16.21
C GLY A 104 -15.64 -3.34 15.24
N VAL A 105 -15.78 -2.38 14.31
CA VAL A 105 -16.84 -2.37 13.30
C VAL A 105 -16.32 -2.98 12.01
N PHE A 106 -16.99 -4.03 11.52
CA PHE A 106 -16.60 -4.73 10.30
C PHE A 106 -17.53 -4.40 9.15
N VAL A 107 -16.96 -3.95 8.03
CA VAL A 107 -17.68 -3.66 6.79
C VAL A 107 -17.36 -4.69 5.72
N VAL A 108 -18.35 -4.97 4.87
CA VAL A 108 -18.19 -5.89 3.74
C VAL A 108 -17.66 -5.10 2.55
N ILE A 109 -16.48 -5.47 2.05
CA ILE A 109 -15.86 -4.83 0.88
C ILE A 109 -16.14 -5.56 -0.42
N ASP A 110 -16.47 -6.85 -0.34
CA ASP A 110 -17.00 -7.65 -1.45
C ASP A 110 -18.15 -8.53 -0.94
N PRO A 111 -19.39 -8.31 -1.40
CA PRO A 111 -20.54 -9.12 -0.98
C PRO A 111 -20.67 -10.45 -1.74
N SER A 112 -19.98 -10.63 -2.87
CA SER A 112 -20.02 -11.85 -3.67
C SER A 112 -19.15 -12.96 -3.09
N VAL A 113 -18.03 -12.56 -2.48
CA VAL A 113 -17.17 -13.37 -1.62
C VAL A 113 -17.03 -12.57 -0.34
N PRO A 114 -17.76 -12.87 0.75
CA PRO A 114 -17.78 -12.03 1.95
C PRO A 114 -16.38 -11.76 2.50
N VAL A 115 -15.81 -10.62 2.10
CA VAL A 115 -14.55 -10.09 2.62
C VAL A 115 -14.89 -8.93 3.52
N TYR A 116 -14.38 -9.01 4.73
CA TYR A 116 -14.57 -8.02 5.78
C TYR A 116 -13.31 -7.18 5.96
N LEU A 117 -13.52 -5.91 6.25
CA LEU A 117 -12.49 -4.97 6.67
C LEU A 117 -12.93 -4.38 8.00
N GLU A 118 -12.04 -4.32 8.98
CA GLU A 118 -12.28 -3.55 10.19
C GLU A 118 -12.14 -2.05 9.88
N LEU A 119 -13.11 -1.25 10.29
CA LEU A 119 -12.96 0.20 10.28
C LEU A 119 -11.91 0.61 11.31
N ILE A 120 -11.10 1.59 10.94
CA ILE A 120 -10.01 2.11 11.76
C ILE A 120 -10.26 3.56 12.12
N GLU A 121 -9.72 3.97 13.26
CA GLU A 121 -9.69 5.36 13.70
C GLU A 121 -8.29 5.75 14.22
N PRO A 122 -7.93 7.04 14.23
CA PRO A 122 -6.64 7.47 14.79
C PRO A 122 -6.49 7.05 16.26
N ASP A 123 -5.35 6.49 16.63
CA ASP A 123 -5.07 6.13 18.03
C ASP A 123 -4.95 7.41 18.89
N PRO A 124 -5.87 7.69 19.81
CA PRO A 124 -5.82 8.93 20.61
C PRO A 124 -4.56 9.04 21.50
N ASN A 125 -3.88 7.92 21.77
CA ASN A 125 -2.71 7.86 22.62
C ASN A 125 -1.39 7.95 21.85
N PHE A 126 -1.41 7.81 20.53
CA PHE A 126 -0.19 7.80 19.72
C PHE A 126 0.54 9.15 19.87
N PRO A 127 1.84 9.17 20.21
CA PRO A 127 2.55 10.40 20.58
C PRO A 127 2.45 11.53 19.56
N ALA A 128 2.40 11.21 18.26
CA ALA A 128 2.32 12.21 17.20
C ALA A 128 1.00 13.02 17.23
N PHE A 129 -0.09 12.45 17.76
CA PHE A 129 -1.39 13.11 17.80
C PHE A 129 -1.61 13.99 19.04
N LYS A 130 -0.78 13.84 20.08
CA LYS A 130 -0.85 14.69 21.29
C LYS A 130 -0.68 16.18 20.99
N ALA A 131 0.01 16.50 19.89
CA ALA A 131 0.24 17.86 19.43
C ALA A 131 -0.77 18.33 18.36
N CYS A 132 -1.86 17.58 18.12
CA CYS A 132 -2.79 17.81 17.02
C CYS A 132 -4.18 18.24 17.50
N PRO A 133 -4.36 19.52 17.87
CA PRO A 133 -5.62 20.00 18.45
C PRO A 133 -6.83 19.88 17.51
N LYS A 134 -6.59 19.88 16.20
CA LYS A 134 -7.63 19.69 15.17
C LYS A 134 -8.04 18.24 14.95
N LEU A 135 -7.31 17.27 15.49
CA LEU A 135 -7.69 15.86 15.41
C LEU A 135 -8.86 15.52 16.34
N ALA A 136 -8.88 16.11 17.53
CA ALA A 136 -9.88 15.84 18.56
C ALA A 136 -11.21 16.61 18.37
N THR A 137 -11.30 17.47 17.36
CA THR A 137 -12.41 18.43 17.16
C THR A 137 -13.11 18.29 15.81
N GLY A 138 -12.84 17.20 15.08
CA GLY A 138 -13.51 16.87 13.82
C GLY A 138 -15.01 16.63 14.00
#